data_AF-A0AAX4KQX9-F1
#
_entry.id   AF-A0AAX4KQX9-F1
#
_cell.length_a   1.000
_cell.length_b   1.000
_cell.length_c   1.000
_cell.angle_alpha   90.00
_cell.angle_beta   90.00
_cell.angle_gamma   90.00
#
_symmetry.space_group_name_H-M   'P 1'
#
loop_
_entity.id
_entity.type
_entity.pdbx_description
1 polymer ?
#
loop_
_entity_poly.entity_id
_entity_poly.type
_entity_poly.pdbx_seq_one_letter_code
_entity_poly.pdbx_strand_id
1 'polypeptide(L)'
;MGSTEYTIPPTKEERHRGPTDTEIETAIHPLFDYLDTNNHTLASSLSHDAMQMVMAKLWKQILMTIEALIVPPLSDKPSRMRALGDGELDIALKWLKFLRDFFYVGGDASGVPLSTLQNAKFNEILSVRIYYDWNTDDLMEECIRGFQSTLKYRATKPSKSLLSQRNLGTIRARKSAKRALPNSSSNTEMIMRILRMRQGTQEFLAQQLQTISVVKLENPKKGRNSQSRFSR
;
A
#
# COMPACT_ATOMS: atom_id res chain seq x y z
N MET A 1 -33.01 51.94 -4.10
CA MET A 1 -31.72 51.85 -4.81
C MET A 1 -31.14 50.47 -4.53
N GLY A 2 -31.52 49.47 -5.32
CA GLY A 2 -30.96 48.12 -5.18
C GLY A 2 -29.67 48.04 -5.99
N SER A 3 -28.52 47.89 -5.33
CA SER A 3 -27.26 47.61 -5.98
C SER A 3 -27.36 46.23 -6.62
N THR A 4 -27.51 46.17 -7.95
CA THR A 4 -27.33 44.95 -8.74
C THR A 4 -25.90 44.47 -8.53
N GLU A 5 -25.76 43.41 -7.74
CA GLU A 5 -24.51 42.70 -7.52
C GLU A 5 -24.12 41.99 -8.82
N TYR A 6 -23.18 42.58 -9.56
CA TYR A 6 -22.64 41.97 -10.77
C TYR A 6 -21.62 40.90 -10.35
N THR A 7 -22.07 39.68 -10.10
CA THR A 7 -21.17 38.54 -9.94
C THR A 7 -20.55 38.23 -11.31
N ILE A 8 -19.23 38.41 -11.42
CA ILE A 8 -18.47 38.06 -12.63
C ILE A 8 -18.61 36.54 -12.85
N PRO A 9 -19.08 36.07 -14.02
CA PRO A 9 -19.17 34.64 -14.29
C PRO A 9 -17.78 33.99 -14.22
N PRO A 10 -17.65 32.81 -13.59
CA PRO A 10 -16.36 32.14 -13.47
C PRO A 10 -15.77 31.87 -14.86
N THR A 11 -14.49 32.21 -14.99
CA THR A 11 -13.68 32.04 -16.20
C THR A 11 -13.62 30.56 -16.61
N LYS A 12 -13.36 30.27 -17.89
CA LYS A 12 -13.25 28.89 -18.37
C LYS A 12 -12.15 28.10 -17.63
N GLU A 13 -11.11 28.78 -17.15
CA GLU A 13 -10.02 28.19 -16.37
C GLU A 13 -10.48 27.80 -14.94
N GLU A 14 -11.29 28.63 -14.28
CA GLU A 14 -11.89 28.29 -12.98
C GLU A 14 -12.83 27.09 -13.05
N ARG A 15 -13.49 26.87 -14.20
CA ARG A 15 -14.37 25.70 -14.40
C ARG A 15 -13.61 24.38 -14.56
N HIS A 16 -12.31 24.42 -14.83
CA HIS A 16 -11.47 23.23 -15.02
C HIS A 16 -10.40 23.07 -13.93
N ARG A 17 -10.39 23.94 -12.91
CA ARG A 17 -9.48 23.82 -11.78
C ARG A 17 -9.91 22.60 -10.95
N GLY A 18 -9.02 21.63 -10.80
CA GLY A 18 -9.22 20.52 -9.88
C GLY A 18 -9.37 21.00 -8.43
N PRO A 19 -9.89 20.17 -7.52
CA PRO A 19 -10.14 20.56 -6.14
C PRO A 19 -8.84 20.97 -5.45
N THR A 20 -8.92 22.02 -4.65
CA THR A 20 -7.84 22.49 -3.78
C THR A 20 -7.57 21.51 -2.64
N ASP A 21 -6.39 21.57 -2.04
CA ASP A 21 -6.04 20.68 -0.92
C ASP A 21 -7.03 20.80 0.25
N THR A 22 -7.53 22.01 0.50
CA THR A 22 -8.57 22.26 1.52
C THR A 22 -9.90 21.60 1.18
N GLU A 23 -10.33 21.63 -0.09
CA GLU A 23 -11.56 20.93 -0.52
C GLU A 23 -11.38 19.41 -0.43
N ILE A 24 -10.20 18.90 -0.78
CA ILE A 24 -9.87 17.48 -0.68
C ILE A 24 -9.89 17.03 0.78
N GLU A 25 -9.31 17.80 1.70
CA GLU A 25 -9.31 17.51 3.13
C GLU A 25 -10.72 17.59 3.72
N THR A 26 -11.46 18.65 3.38
CA THR A 26 -12.84 18.86 3.84
C THR A 26 -13.74 17.70 3.45
N ALA A 27 -13.53 17.08 2.28
CA ALA A 27 -14.29 15.92 1.84
C ALA A 27 -14.20 14.70 2.77
N ILE A 28 -13.12 14.58 3.56
CA ILE A 28 -12.93 13.50 4.54
C ILE A 28 -13.06 13.95 5.99
N HIS A 29 -13.40 15.22 6.27
CA HIS A 29 -13.64 15.71 7.63
C HIS A 29 -14.64 14.87 8.44
N PRO A 30 -15.76 14.39 7.88
CA PRO A 30 -16.69 13.55 8.66
C PRO A 30 -16.03 12.28 9.23
N LEU A 31 -15.00 11.75 8.55
CA LEU A 31 -14.20 10.64 9.08
C LEU A 31 -13.31 11.10 10.23
N PHE A 32 -12.69 12.28 10.15
CA PHE A 32 -11.89 12.82 11.25
C PHE A 32 -12.74 13.10 12.49
N ASP A 33 -13.93 13.68 12.34
CA ASP A 33 -14.85 13.94 13.46
C ASP A 33 -15.27 12.63 14.16
N TYR A 34 -15.58 11.61 13.35
CA TYR A 34 -15.90 10.28 13.87
C TYR A 34 -14.69 9.66 14.60
N LEU A 35 -13.49 9.75 14.03
CA LEU A 35 -12.29 9.21 14.64
C LEU A 35 -11.95 9.95 15.94
N ASP A 36 -12.02 11.28 15.97
CA ASP A 36 -11.68 12.09 17.13
C ASP A 36 -12.62 11.80 18.32
N THR A 37 -13.93 11.77 18.06
CA THR A 37 -14.95 11.44 19.06
C THR A 37 -14.71 10.05 19.67
N ASN A 38 -14.42 9.06 18.84
CA ASN A 38 -14.15 7.70 19.29
C ASN A 38 -12.79 7.59 19.99
N ASN A 39 -11.77 8.29 19.50
CA ASN A 39 -10.43 8.28 20.08
C ASN A 39 -10.46 8.86 21.50
N HIS A 40 -11.21 9.94 21.73
CA HIS A 40 -11.41 10.50 23.06
C HIS A 40 -12.05 9.48 24.01
N THR A 41 -13.10 8.80 23.55
CA THR A 41 -13.79 7.75 24.31
C THR A 41 -12.84 6.58 24.62
N LEU A 42 -12.09 6.09 23.64
CA LEU A 42 -11.13 5.00 23.79
C LEU A 42 -9.97 5.36 24.73
N ALA A 43 -9.42 6.58 24.62
CA ALA A 43 -8.34 7.07 25.47
C ALA A 43 -8.73 7.10 26.96
N SER A 44 -10.01 7.37 27.26
CA SER A 44 -10.52 7.36 28.63
C SER A 44 -10.67 5.97 29.24
N SER A 45 -10.76 4.93 28.40
CA SER A 45 -11.11 3.57 28.79
C SER A 45 -9.97 2.55 28.64
N LEU A 46 -8.94 2.88 27.86
CA LEU A 46 -7.84 1.98 27.52
C LEU A 46 -6.53 2.45 28.15
N SER A 47 -5.66 1.49 28.47
CA SER A 47 -4.25 1.82 28.74
C SER A 47 -3.57 2.35 27.48
N HIS A 48 -2.47 3.09 27.67
CA HIS A 48 -1.66 3.63 26.57
C HIS A 48 -1.25 2.54 25.57
N ASP A 49 -0.74 1.40 26.05
CA ASP A 49 -0.34 0.28 25.19
C ASP A 49 -1.52 -0.30 24.39
N ALA A 50 -2.70 -0.43 25.01
CA ALA A 50 -3.88 -0.97 24.33
C ALA A 50 -4.40 0.02 23.26
N MET A 51 -4.39 1.31 23.56
CA MET A 51 -4.71 2.38 22.62
C MET A 51 -3.77 2.37 21.42
N GLN A 52 -2.46 2.25 21.64
CA GLN A 52 -1.45 2.13 20.57
C GLN A 52 -1.72 0.92 19.67
N MET A 53 -2.09 -0.24 20.23
CA MET A 53 -2.46 -1.43 19.44
C MET A 53 -3.71 -1.23 18.60
N VAL A 54 -4.73 -0.54 19.15
CA VAL A 54 -5.96 -0.21 18.41
C VAL A 54 -5.63 0.72 17.25
N MET A 55 -4.86 1.79 17.50
CA MET A 55 -4.47 2.75 16.46
C MET A 55 -3.64 2.12 15.36
N ALA A 56 -2.68 1.25 15.71
CA ALA A 56 -1.87 0.54 14.71
C ALA A 56 -2.72 -0.40 13.83
N LYS A 57 -3.75 -1.06 14.40
CA LYS A 57 -4.69 -1.89 13.65
C LYS A 57 -5.59 -1.06 12.75
N LEU A 58 -6.09 0.07 13.25
CA LEU A 58 -6.92 1.00 12.49
C LEU A 58 -6.15 1.59 11.32
N TRP A 59 -4.89 2.00 11.55
CA TRP A 59 -4.00 2.46 10.49
C TRP A 59 -3.81 1.41 9.40
N LYS A 60 -3.57 0.16 9.78
CA LYS A 60 -3.48 -0.94 8.81
C LYS A 60 -4.76 -1.07 7.98
N GLN A 61 -5.93 -0.92 8.60
CA GLN A 61 -7.20 -0.96 7.88
C GLN A 61 -7.34 0.21 6.91
N ILE A 62 -6.96 1.42 7.32
CA ILE A 62 -6.92 2.61 6.45
C ILE A 62 -6.05 2.37 5.22
N LEU A 63 -4.84 1.82 5.40
CA LEU A 63 -3.95 1.47 4.28
C LEU A 63 -4.62 0.51 3.29
N MET A 64 -5.32 -0.51 3.80
CA MET A 64 -6.03 -1.47 2.94
C MET A 64 -7.21 -0.83 2.20
N THR A 65 -7.98 0.03 2.88
CA THR A 65 -9.12 0.72 2.29
C THR A 65 -8.68 1.67 1.19
N ILE A 66 -7.70 2.54 1.46
CA ILE A 66 -7.17 3.47 0.44
C ILE A 66 -6.58 2.69 -0.74
N GLU A 67 -5.79 1.65 -0.49
CA GLU A 67 -5.26 0.83 -1.58
C GLU A 67 -6.37 0.23 -2.45
N ALA A 68 -7.46 -0.24 -1.84
CA ALA A 68 -8.60 -0.81 -2.56
C ALA A 68 -9.36 0.23 -3.40
N LEU A 69 -9.26 1.52 -3.08
CA LEU A 69 -9.76 2.60 -3.95
C LEU A 69 -8.90 2.80 -5.19
N ILE A 70 -7.59 2.51 -5.11
CA ILE A 70 -6.62 2.81 -6.16
C ILE A 70 -6.38 1.63 -7.11
N VAL A 71 -6.26 0.42 -6.57
CA VAL A 71 -5.93 -0.80 -7.32
C VAL A 71 -6.68 -2.04 -6.80
N PRO A 72 -7.15 -2.91 -7.70
CA PRO A 72 -7.88 -4.11 -7.29
C PRO A 72 -6.93 -5.13 -6.65
N PRO A 73 -7.42 -6.00 -5.75
CA PRO A 73 -6.58 -6.98 -5.05
C PRO A 73 -5.99 -8.00 -6.03
N LEU A 74 -4.75 -8.46 -5.83
CA LEU A 74 -4.16 -9.46 -6.74
C LEU A 74 -5.03 -10.73 -6.80
N SER A 75 -5.47 -11.11 -8.00
CA SER A 75 -6.24 -12.32 -8.26
C SER A 75 -6.13 -12.72 -9.72
N ASP A 76 -6.27 -14.02 -9.95
CA ASP A 76 -6.47 -14.69 -11.24
C ASP A 76 -7.81 -14.37 -11.91
N LYS A 77 -8.77 -13.81 -11.16
CA LYS A 77 -10.07 -13.42 -11.69
C LYS A 77 -10.01 -12.04 -12.34
N PRO A 78 -10.78 -11.82 -13.43
CA PRO A 78 -10.91 -10.51 -14.05
C PRO A 78 -11.35 -9.45 -13.03
N SER A 79 -10.74 -8.27 -13.10
CA SER A 79 -11.20 -7.10 -12.35
C SER A 79 -12.22 -6.33 -13.16
N ARG A 80 -13.27 -5.84 -12.49
CA ARG A 80 -14.21 -4.87 -13.07
C ARG A 80 -13.91 -3.42 -12.65
N MET A 81 -12.86 -3.23 -11.86
CA MET A 81 -12.47 -1.92 -11.36
C MET A 81 -11.91 -1.06 -12.50
N ARG A 82 -12.47 0.14 -12.66
CA ARG A 82 -11.95 1.16 -13.58
C ARG A 82 -10.70 1.79 -12.98
N ALA A 83 -9.70 2.07 -13.82
CA ALA A 83 -8.59 2.92 -13.41
C ALA A 83 -9.10 4.34 -13.08
N LEU A 84 -8.54 4.91 -12.02
CA LEU A 84 -8.73 6.30 -11.63
C LEU A 84 -8.10 7.24 -12.68
N GLY A 85 -8.64 8.44 -12.82
CA GLY A 85 -7.94 9.54 -13.49
C GLY A 85 -6.79 10.08 -12.63
N ASP A 86 -5.93 10.91 -13.23
CA ASP A 86 -4.77 11.47 -12.54
C ASP A 86 -5.14 12.25 -11.26
N GLY A 87 -6.17 13.09 -11.36
CA GLY A 87 -6.70 13.85 -10.22
C GLY A 87 -7.36 12.96 -9.17
N GLU A 88 -8.09 11.91 -9.59
CA GLU A 88 -8.71 10.96 -8.66
C GLU A 88 -7.65 10.18 -7.87
N LEU A 89 -6.55 9.79 -8.52
CA LEU A 89 -5.41 9.16 -7.86
C LEU A 89 -4.73 10.12 -6.86
N ASP A 90 -4.48 11.37 -7.27
CA ASP A 90 -3.86 12.37 -6.38
C ASP A 90 -4.72 12.62 -5.13
N ILE A 91 -6.05 12.71 -5.29
CA ILE A 91 -7.00 12.82 -4.17
C ILE A 91 -6.85 11.65 -3.19
N ALA A 92 -6.86 10.41 -3.68
CA ALA A 92 -6.73 9.22 -2.83
C ALA A 92 -5.39 9.18 -2.08
N LEU A 93 -4.29 9.59 -2.74
CA LEU A 93 -2.96 9.67 -2.12
C LEU A 93 -2.83 10.83 -1.13
N LYS A 94 -3.52 11.95 -1.35
CA LYS A 94 -3.61 13.06 -0.38
C LYS A 94 -4.40 12.68 0.85
N TRP A 95 -5.55 12.02 0.71
CA TRP A 95 -6.30 11.46 1.85
C TRP A 95 -5.45 10.55 2.72
N LEU A 96 -4.60 9.71 2.10
CA LEU A 96 -3.66 8.87 2.85
C LEU A 96 -2.66 9.70 3.69
N LYS A 97 -2.16 10.82 3.15
CA LYS A 97 -1.24 11.71 3.87
C LYS A 97 -1.95 12.47 5.00
N PHE A 98 -3.16 12.98 4.76
CA PHE A 98 -3.96 13.63 5.81
C PHE A 98 -4.28 12.67 6.95
N LEU A 99 -4.67 11.43 6.64
CA LEU A 99 -4.88 10.39 7.65
C LEU A 99 -3.58 10.04 8.40
N ARG A 100 -2.43 9.97 7.72
CA ARG A 100 -1.14 9.80 8.41
C ARG A 100 -0.92 10.93 9.43
N ASP A 101 -1.13 12.17 9.01
CA ASP A 101 -0.88 13.35 9.83
C ASP A 101 -1.84 13.41 11.02
N PHE A 102 -3.11 13.09 10.82
CA PHE A 102 -4.11 12.95 11.89
C PHE A 102 -3.67 11.95 12.98
N PHE A 103 -3.20 10.75 12.59
CA PHE A 103 -2.75 9.75 13.56
C PHE A 103 -1.40 10.08 14.20
N TYR A 104 -0.62 10.99 13.61
CA TYR A 104 0.65 11.45 14.16
C TYR A 104 0.49 12.64 15.12
N VAL A 105 -0.68 13.27 15.19
CA VAL A 105 -0.94 14.37 16.15
C VAL A 105 -0.57 13.92 17.57
N GLY A 106 0.21 14.74 18.27
CA GLY A 106 0.79 14.39 19.58
C GLY A 106 2.14 13.69 19.54
N GLY A 107 2.70 13.48 18.34
CA GLY A 107 4.04 12.92 18.12
C GLY A 107 4.19 11.49 18.64
N ASP A 108 5.44 11.07 18.89
CA ASP A 108 5.73 9.71 19.37
C ASP A 108 5.27 9.45 20.82
N ALA A 109 4.89 10.50 21.56
CA ALA A 109 4.45 10.38 22.95
C ALA A 109 2.96 10.00 23.07
N SER A 110 2.11 10.65 22.28
CA SER A 110 0.65 10.52 22.39
C SER A 110 -0.01 10.03 21.11
N GLY A 111 0.62 10.21 19.95
CA GLY A 111 0.16 9.73 18.65
C GLY A 111 0.73 8.35 18.30
N VAL A 112 0.49 7.91 17.07
CA VAL A 112 1.10 6.70 16.52
C VAL A 112 2.49 7.02 15.98
N PRO A 113 3.54 6.28 16.37
CA PRO A 113 4.90 6.56 15.91
C PRO A 113 5.04 6.52 14.39
N LEU A 114 5.86 7.42 13.82
CA LEU A 114 6.12 7.47 12.36
C LEU A 114 6.67 6.15 11.81
N SER A 115 7.45 5.41 12.62
CA SER A 115 7.96 4.09 12.25
C SER A 115 6.86 3.06 11.97
N THR A 116 5.68 3.25 12.59
CA THR A 116 4.47 2.44 12.35
C THR A 116 3.66 3.01 11.20
N LEU A 117 3.52 4.34 11.13
CA LEU A 117 2.71 5.01 10.10
C LEU A 117 3.35 4.90 8.71
N GLN A 118 4.61 5.28 8.57
CA GLN A 118 5.39 5.24 7.32
C GLN A 118 6.02 3.86 7.07
N ASN A 119 5.25 2.80 7.31
CA ASN A 119 5.71 1.44 7.08
C ASN A 119 5.86 1.12 5.58
N ALA A 120 6.35 -0.08 5.27
CA ALA A 120 6.56 -0.51 3.88
C ALA A 120 5.29 -0.43 3.02
N LYS A 121 4.10 -0.68 3.60
CA LYS A 121 2.84 -0.65 2.87
C LYS A 121 2.41 0.77 2.50
N PHE A 122 2.57 1.72 3.41
CA PHE A 122 2.36 3.14 3.13
C PHE A 122 3.22 3.62 1.95
N ASN A 123 4.51 3.29 1.97
CA ASN A 123 5.43 3.67 0.91
C ASN A 123 5.12 2.96 -0.42
N GLU A 124 4.70 1.70 -0.38
CA GLU A 124 4.25 0.96 -1.56
C GLU A 124 3.04 1.64 -2.22
N ILE A 125 2.04 2.05 -1.43
CA ILE A 125 0.86 2.76 -1.95
C ILE A 125 1.27 4.08 -2.59
N LEU A 126 2.14 4.87 -1.95
CA LEU A 126 2.63 6.12 -2.55
C LEU A 126 3.42 5.88 -3.85
N SER A 127 4.20 4.81 -3.91
CA SER A 127 5.00 4.46 -5.10
C SER A 127 4.16 4.10 -6.32
N VAL A 128 2.86 3.82 -6.14
CA VAL A 128 1.94 3.50 -7.25
C VAL A 128 1.92 4.61 -8.29
N ARG A 129 2.11 5.87 -7.87
CA ARG A 129 2.15 7.06 -8.73
C ARG A 129 3.21 6.95 -9.83
N ILE A 130 4.30 6.22 -9.58
CA ILE A 130 5.38 6.03 -10.55
C ILE A 130 4.87 5.24 -11.77
N TYR A 131 4.00 4.26 -11.55
CA TYR A 131 3.60 3.27 -12.56
C TYR A 131 2.19 3.49 -13.12
N TYR A 132 1.34 4.27 -12.44
CA TYR A 132 -0.09 4.33 -12.75
C TYR A 132 -0.39 4.82 -14.19
N ASP A 133 0.39 5.79 -14.65
CA ASP A 133 0.26 6.42 -15.96
C ASP A 133 1.05 5.71 -17.08
N TRP A 134 1.82 4.68 -16.74
CA TRP A 134 2.56 3.92 -17.74
C TRP A 134 1.61 3.19 -18.68
N ASN A 135 2.05 3.06 -19.93
CA ASN A 135 1.31 2.27 -20.91
C ASN A 135 1.38 0.78 -20.55
N THR A 136 0.50 -0.01 -21.17
CA THR A 136 0.38 -1.44 -20.85
C THR A 136 1.67 -2.22 -21.17
N ASP A 137 2.38 -1.86 -22.24
CA ASP A 137 3.57 -2.58 -22.70
C ASP A 137 4.75 -2.34 -21.76
N ASP A 138 5.00 -1.09 -21.37
CA ASP A 138 6.02 -0.71 -20.37
C ASP A 138 5.76 -1.43 -19.05
N LEU A 139 4.51 -1.49 -18.60
CA LEU A 139 4.10 -2.21 -17.39
C LEU A 139 4.37 -3.72 -17.51
N MET A 140 4.08 -4.33 -18.67
CA MET A 140 4.34 -5.75 -18.90
C MET A 140 5.84 -6.04 -18.92
N GLU A 141 6.65 -5.23 -19.60
CA GLU A 141 8.12 -5.37 -19.63
C GLU A 141 8.72 -5.28 -18.21
N GLU A 142 8.27 -4.29 -17.45
CA GLU A 142 8.74 -4.02 -16.09
C GLU A 142 8.34 -5.12 -15.11
N CYS A 143 7.13 -5.67 -15.30
CA CYS A 143 6.67 -6.86 -14.60
C CYS A 143 7.59 -8.07 -14.90
N ILE A 144 7.88 -8.34 -16.17
CA ILE A 144 8.77 -9.43 -16.58
C ILE A 144 10.17 -9.25 -16.00
N ARG A 145 10.72 -8.03 -16.08
CA ARG A 145 12.05 -7.69 -15.53
C ARG A 145 12.10 -7.94 -14.01
N GLY A 146 11.06 -7.55 -13.29
CA GLY A 146 10.92 -7.81 -11.86
C GLY A 146 10.89 -9.29 -11.51
N PHE A 147 10.17 -10.10 -12.30
CA PHE A 147 10.16 -11.56 -12.14
C PHE A 147 11.52 -12.19 -12.40
N GLN A 148 12.16 -11.85 -13.51
CA GLN A 148 13.48 -12.36 -13.85
C GLN A 148 14.52 -12.00 -12.79
N SER A 149 14.48 -10.77 -12.26
CA SER A 149 15.35 -10.36 -11.16
C SER A 149 15.12 -11.23 -9.91
N THR A 150 13.86 -11.49 -9.56
CA THR A 150 13.49 -12.36 -8.43
C THR A 150 13.98 -13.79 -8.62
N LEU A 151 13.84 -14.34 -9.82
CA LEU A 151 14.32 -15.69 -10.17
C LEU A 151 15.84 -15.78 -10.15
N LYS A 152 16.55 -14.83 -10.79
CA LYS A 152 18.02 -14.74 -10.80
C LYS A 152 18.56 -14.65 -9.38
N TYR A 153 18.01 -13.77 -8.56
CA TYR A 153 18.40 -13.64 -7.15
C TYR A 153 18.18 -14.94 -6.35
N ARG A 154 17.15 -15.72 -6.70
CA ARG A 154 16.89 -17.00 -6.05
C ARG A 154 17.81 -18.12 -6.54
N ALA A 155 18.19 -18.12 -7.82
CA ALA A 155 19.15 -19.07 -8.38
C ALA A 155 20.57 -18.83 -7.81
N THR A 156 20.97 -17.58 -7.63
CA THR A 156 22.29 -17.22 -7.07
C THR A 156 22.35 -17.34 -5.55
N LYS A 157 21.23 -17.58 -4.88
CA LYS A 157 21.21 -17.81 -3.43
C LYS A 157 21.88 -19.15 -3.11
N PRO A 158 22.96 -19.17 -2.31
CA PRO A 158 23.62 -20.41 -1.94
C PRO A 158 22.65 -21.33 -1.21
N SER A 159 22.59 -22.59 -1.66
CA SER A 159 21.82 -23.64 -1.00
C SER A 159 22.28 -23.79 0.45
N LYS A 160 21.33 -24.03 1.37
CA LYS A 160 21.60 -24.08 2.81
C LYS A 160 22.49 -25.29 3.14
N SER A 161 23.81 -25.12 3.16
CA SER A 161 24.70 -26.10 3.77
C SER A 161 24.42 -26.18 5.27
N LEU A 162 24.36 -27.40 5.81
CA LEU A 162 24.12 -27.70 7.23
C LEU A 162 25.13 -26.99 8.15
N LEU A 163 26.32 -26.65 7.64
CA LEU A 163 27.39 -25.96 8.35
C LEU A 163 27.05 -24.50 8.75
N SER A 164 26.09 -23.87 8.08
CA SER A 164 25.76 -22.44 8.29
C SER A 164 24.68 -22.20 9.37
N GLN A 165 24.09 -23.25 9.93
CA GLN A 165 22.85 -23.14 10.72
C GLN A 165 23.00 -22.82 12.22
N ARG A 166 24.20 -22.60 12.77
CA ARG A 166 24.37 -22.62 14.24
C ARG A 166 25.02 -21.40 14.88
N ASN A 167 24.86 -20.19 14.33
CA ASN A 167 25.36 -18.96 14.98
C ASN A 167 24.28 -17.87 15.06
N LEU A 168 24.02 -17.32 16.26
CA LEU A 168 23.07 -16.20 16.48
C LEU A 168 23.43 -14.97 15.61
N GLY A 169 24.72 -14.77 15.33
CA GLY A 169 25.23 -13.76 14.41
C GLY A 169 24.78 -13.97 12.96
N THR A 170 24.76 -15.22 12.47
CA THR A 170 24.31 -15.52 11.10
C THR A 170 22.79 -15.38 10.96
N ILE A 171 22.03 -15.58 12.04
CA ILE A 171 20.58 -15.31 12.07
C ILE A 171 20.30 -13.80 11.96
N ARG A 172 21.02 -12.95 12.73
CA ARG A 172 20.88 -11.49 12.65
C ARG A 172 21.32 -10.95 11.28
N ALA A 173 22.46 -11.42 10.77
CA ALA A 173 22.97 -11.08 9.43
C ALA A 173 22.00 -11.52 8.32
N ARG A 174 21.33 -12.66 8.47
CA ARG A 174 20.30 -13.11 7.51
C ARG A 174 19.05 -12.26 7.59
N LYS A 175 18.62 -11.85 8.79
CA LYS A 175 17.43 -11.00 8.97
C LYS A 175 17.68 -9.58 8.45
N SER A 176 18.88 -9.04 8.65
CA SER A 176 19.29 -7.76 8.04
C SER A 176 19.43 -7.89 6.53
N ALA A 177 20.11 -8.92 6.01
CA ALA A 177 20.23 -9.15 4.56
C ALA A 177 18.87 -9.34 3.88
N LYS A 178 17.90 -9.99 4.55
CA LYS A 178 16.54 -10.14 4.03
C LYS A 178 15.77 -8.81 4.02
N ARG A 179 16.04 -7.92 4.98
CA ARG A 179 15.46 -6.56 5.03
C ARG A 179 16.10 -5.62 4.01
N ALA A 180 17.36 -5.84 3.67
CA ALA A 180 18.11 -5.08 2.67
C ALA A 180 17.81 -5.51 1.22
N LEU A 181 16.95 -6.50 1.01
CA LEU A 181 16.56 -6.89 -0.33
C LEU A 181 15.66 -5.83 -0.95
N PRO A 182 15.90 -5.44 -2.22
CA PRO A 182 15.08 -4.47 -2.90
C PRO A 182 13.64 -4.99 -2.94
N ASN A 183 12.69 -4.09 -2.65
CA ASN A 183 11.24 -4.32 -2.67
C ASN A 183 10.69 -4.61 -4.08
N SER A 184 11.53 -5.06 -5.03
CA SER A 184 11.16 -5.37 -6.40
C SER A 184 9.96 -6.30 -6.49
N SER A 185 9.80 -7.24 -5.55
CA SER A 185 8.62 -8.11 -5.52
C SER A 185 7.31 -7.37 -5.23
N SER A 186 7.35 -6.33 -4.39
CA SER A 186 6.17 -5.49 -4.08
C SER A 186 5.79 -4.64 -5.29
N ASN A 187 6.78 -4.02 -5.92
CA ASN A 187 6.54 -3.20 -7.11
C ASN A 187 5.99 -4.04 -8.27
N THR A 188 6.53 -5.25 -8.49
CA THR A 188 5.97 -6.19 -9.48
C THR A 188 4.53 -6.58 -9.17
N GLU A 189 4.21 -6.82 -7.90
CA GLU A 189 2.83 -7.08 -7.49
C GLU A 189 1.90 -5.88 -7.76
N MET A 190 2.37 -4.66 -7.44
CA MET A 190 1.63 -3.42 -7.72
C MET A 190 1.38 -3.24 -9.22
N ILE A 191 2.40 -3.45 -10.07
CA ILE A 191 2.29 -3.39 -11.52
C ILE A 191 1.25 -4.39 -12.03
N MET A 192 1.27 -5.64 -11.56
CA MET A 192 0.26 -6.64 -11.92
C MET A 192 -1.16 -6.20 -11.53
N ARG A 193 -1.32 -5.54 -10.37
CA ARG A 193 -2.62 -5.02 -9.93
C ARG A 193 -3.11 -3.87 -10.81
N ILE A 194 -2.21 -2.99 -11.29
CA ILE A 194 -2.54 -1.94 -12.27
C ILE A 194 -2.96 -2.58 -13.61
N LEU A 195 -2.19 -3.56 -14.10
CA LEU A 195 -2.48 -4.29 -15.34
C LEU A 195 -3.86 -4.97 -15.31
N ARG A 196 -4.37 -5.36 -14.14
CA ARG A 196 -5.71 -5.95 -13.99
C ARG A 196 -6.85 -4.98 -14.33
N MET A 197 -6.61 -3.67 -14.31
CA MET A 197 -7.60 -2.65 -14.72
C MET A 197 -7.54 -2.35 -16.23
N ARG A 198 -6.54 -2.89 -16.94
CA ARG A 198 -6.34 -2.70 -18.39
C ARG A 198 -6.99 -3.86 -19.16
N GLN A 199 -7.40 -3.59 -20.41
CA GLN A 199 -7.93 -4.61 -21.32
C GLN A 199 -6.78 -5.40 -21.96
N GLY A 200 -7.02 -6.66 -22.33
CA GLY A 200 -6.04 -7.49 -23.05
C GLY A 200 -4.90 -8.09 -22.21
N THR A 201 -4.81 -7.82 -20.91
CA THR A 201 -3.72 -8.28 -20.03
C THR A 201 -3.99 -9.60 -19.30
N GLN A 202 -5.19 -10.17 -19.46
CA GLN A 202 -5.66 -11.28 -18.64
C GLN A 202 -4.81 -12.56 -18.82
N GLU A 203 -4.46 -12.90 -20.06
CA GLU A 203 -3.62 -14.07 -20.35
C GLU A 203 -2.21 -13.90 -19.78
N PHE A 204 -1.62 -12.72 -19.96
CA PHE A 204 -0.31 -12.38 -19.39
C PHE A 204 -0.33 -12.55 -17.86
N LEU A 205 -1.33 -11.99 -17.18
CA LEU A 205 -1.45 -12.05 -15.73
C LEU A 205 -1.64 -13.50 -15.23
N ALA A 206 -2.44 -14.31 -15.92
CA ALA A 206 -2.63 -15.72 -15.59
C ALA A 206 -1.29 -16.49 -15.65
N GLN A 207 -0.50 -16.27 -16.70
CA GLN A 207 0.83 -16.87 -16.85
C GLN A 207 1.80 -16.44 -15.75
N GLN A 208 1.82 -15.14 -15.41
CA GLN A 208 2.69 -14.63 -14.32
C GLN A 208 2.28 -15.20 -12.95
N LEU A 209 0.98 -15.27 -12.65
CA LEU A 209 0.47 -15.83 -11.39
C LEU A 209 0.77 -17.34 -11.26
N GLN A 210 0.69 -18.08 -12.36
CA GLN A 210 1.09 -19.48 -12.40
C GLN A 210 2.59 -19.64 -12.11
N THR A 211 3.42 -18.81 -12.75
CA THR A 211 4.88 -18.79 -12.53
C THR A 211 5.21 -18.52 -11.06
N ILE A 212 4.55 -17.53 -10.44
CA ILE A 212 4.69 -17.27 -8.99
C ILE A 212 4.34 -18.50 -8.16
N SER A 213 3.25 -19.20 -8.51
CA SER A 213 2.72 -20.33 -7.75
C SER A 213 3.66 -21.53 -7.80
N VAL A 214 4.19 -21.86 -8.98
CA VAL A 214 5.22 -22.90 -9.16
C VAL A 214 6.46 -22.56 -8.33
N VAL A 215 6.94 -21.32 -8.43
CA VAL A 215 8.09 -20.84 -7.67
C VAL A 215 7.86 -20.89 -6.16
N LYS A 216 6.62 -20.67 -5.68
CA LYS A 216 6.26 -20.82 -4.25
C LYS A 216 6.22 -22.29 -3.82
N LEU A 217 5.71 -23.19 -4.66
CA LEU A 217 5.56 -24.63 -4.36
C LEU A 217 6.90 -25.35 -4.23
N GLU A 218 7.91 -24.98 -5.01
CA GLU A 218 9.29 -25.47 -4.83
C GLU A 218 9.91 -25.08 -3.47
N ASN A 219 9.24 -24.26 -2.67
CA ASN A 219 9.67 -23.85 -1.33
C ASN A 219 8.62 -24.20 -0.25
N PRO A 220 8.39 -25.49 0.07
CA PRO A 220 7.27 -25.94 0.91
C PRO A 220 7.33 -25.51 2.39
N LYS A 221 8.38 -24.82 2.86
CA LYS A 221 8.57 -24.53 4.29
C LYS A 221 7.96 -23.22 4.80
N LYS A 222 7.27 -22.42 3.97
CA LYS A 222 6.55 -21.22 4.46
C LYS A 222 5.15 -21.52 4.99
N GLY A 223 4.54 -22.65 4.61
CA GLY A 223 3.19 -23.06 5.05
C GLY A 223 3.12 -23.82 6.39
N ARG A 224 4.22 -24.46 6.82
CA ARG A 224 4.22 -25.26 8.08
C ARG A 224 4.44 -24.46 9.36
N ASN A 225 4.94 -23.23 9.28
CA ASN A 225 5.22 -22.41 10.48
C ASN A 225 4.01 -21.64 11.03
N SER A 226 2.87 -21.64 10.33
CA SER A 226 1.62 -21.03 10.80
C SER A 226 0.73 -22.02 11.57
N GLN A 227 0.85 -23.32 11.32
CA GLN A 227 0.07 -24.34 12.04
C GLN A 227 0.68 -24.75 13.39
N SER A 228 1.99 -24.58 13.61
CA SER A 228 2.63 -24.99 14.88
C SER A 228 2.54 -23.94 16.01
N ARG A 229 1.74 -22.88 15.85
CA ARG A 229 1.57 -21.82 16.86
C ARG A 229 0.25 -21.87 17.63
N PHE A 230 -0.62 -22.85 17.34
CA PHE A 230 -1.88 -23.09 18.04
C PHE A 230 -1.89 -24.38 18.86
N SER A 231 -0.73 -24.97 19.14
CA SER A 231 -0.63 -26.12 20.03
C SER A 231 0.57 -25.94 20.97
N ARG A 232 0.40 -25.05 21.94
CA ARG A 232 0.96 -25.12 23.28
C ARG A 232 0.36 -24.03 24.14
#